data_AF-A0A7W0TEJ8-F1
#
_entry.id   AF-A0A7W0TEJ8-F1
#
_cell.length_a   1.000
_cell.length_b   1.000
_cell.length_c   1.000
_cell.angle_alpha   90.00
_cell.angle_beta   90.00
_cell.angle_gamma   90.00
#
_symmetry.space_group_name_H-M   'P 1'
#
loop_
_entity.id
_entity.type
_entity.pdbx_description
1 polymer ?
#
loop_
_entity_poly.entity_id
_entity_poly.type
_entity_poly.pdbx_seq_one_letter_code
_entity_poly.pdbx_strand_id
1 'polypeptide(L)'
;MSQVVESLDAAREAVARFAWRQAYAAYSSVDRKDLTPEDLESFGDAAWWSGKLDDAIKQRERSYAGFSAVGDKSSAARLALALSWDYEG
;
A
#
# COMPACT_ATOMS: atom_id res chain seq x y z
N MET A 1 -16.81 7.60 9.91
CA MET A 1 -17.06 7.28 8.49
C MET A 1 -16.54 8.41 7.59
N SER A 2 -16.98 9.66 7.76
CA SER A 2 -16.58 10.79 6.88
C SER A 2 -15.07 11.09 6.86
N GLN A 3 -14.43 11.14 8.03
CA GLN A 3 -12.99 11.46 8.12
C GLN A 3 -12.06 10.38 7.54
N VAL A 4 -12.47 9.11 7.59
CA VAL A 4 -11.68 7.98 7.04
C VAL A 4 -11.71 8.00 5.52
N VAL A 5 -12.89 8.26 4.93
CA VAL A 5 -13.06 8.39 3.48
C VAL A 5 -12.28 9.59 2.95
N GLU A 6 -12.36 10.75 3.63
CA GLU A 6 -11.58 11.94 3.26
C GLU A 6 -10.06 11.68 3.32
N SER A 7 -9.59 10.92 4.32
CA SER A 7 -8.17 10.58 4.45
C SER A 7 -7.69 9.60 3.38
N LEU A 8 -8.55 8.66 2.97
CA LEU A 8 -8.29 7.71 1.89
C LEU A 8 -8.23 8.40 0.52
N ASP A 9 -9.20 9.27 0.22
CA ASP A 9 -9.21 10.00 -1.05
C ASP A 9 -8.02 10.95 -1.15
N ALA A 10 -7.65 11.63 -0.06
CA ALA A 10 -6.44 12.44 0.00
C ALA A 10 -5.16 11.60 -0.21
N ALA A 11 -5.11 10.37 0.33
CA ALA A 11 -3.98 9.47 0.13
C ALA A 11 -3.84 9.05 -1.35
N ARG A 12 -4.96 8.68 -1.99
CA ARG A 12 -5.01 8.29 -3.40
C ARG A 12 -4.64 9.44 -4.33
N GLU A 13 -5.15 10.64 -4.07
CA GLU A 13 -4.76 11.84 -4.83
C GLU A 13 -3.26 12.14 -4.66
N ALA A 14 -2.74 12.01 -3.43
CA ALA A 14 -1.31 12.20 -3.17
C ALA A 14 -0.43 11.18 -3.92
N VAL A 15 -0.87 9.92 -4.06
CA VAL A 15 -0.20 8.92 -4.91
C VAL A 15 -0.25 9.31 -6.38
N ALA A 16 -1.42 9.73 -6.88
CA ALA A 16 -1.60 10.09 -8.29
C ALA A 16 -0.68 11.25 -8.74
N ARG A 17 -0.34 12.16 -7.82
CA ARG A 17 0.61 13.26 -8.07
C ARG A 17 2.04 12.98 -7.60
N PHE A 18 2.36 11.74 -7.22
CA PHE A 18 3.67 11.31 -6.71
C PHE A 18 4.14 12.07 -5.45
N ALA A 19 3.21 12.59 -4.64
CA ALA A 19 3.50 13.25 -3.37
C ALA A 19 3.68 12.22 -2.24
N TRP A 20 4.71 11.38 -2.37
CA TRP A 20 4.93 10.16 -1.58
C TRP A 20 4.86 10.34 -0.07
N ARG A 21 5.52 11.38 0.45
CA ARG A 21 5.50 11.68 1.90
C ARG A 21 4.10 12.03 2.40
N GLN A 22 3.32 12.73 1.60
CA GLN A 22 1.95 13.11 1.94
C GLN A 22 1.03 11.90 1.85
N ALA A 23 1.17 11.09 0.80
CA ALA A 23 0.45 9.82 0.66
C ALA A 23 0.72 8.89 1.84
N TYR A 24 1.99 8.73 2.23
CA TYR A 24 2.38 7.91 3.37
C TYR A 24 1.73 8.39 4.68
N ALA A 25 1.74 9.70 4.93
CA ALA A 25 1.12 10.27 6.12
C ALA A 25 -0.41 10.05 6.13
N ALA A 26 -1.06 10.26 4.98
CA ALA A 26 -2.49 10.05 4.82
C ALA A 26 -2.88 8.57 5.02
N TYR A 27 -2.22 7.63 4.35
CA TYR A 27 -2.46 6.19 4.56
C TYR A 27 -2.13 5.73 5.99
N SER A 28 -1.10 6.31 6.61
CA SER A 28 -0.74 5.97 7.99
C SER A 28 -1.84 6.33 9.00
N SER A 29 -2.67 7.32 8.67
CA SER A 29 -3.80 7.76 9.51
C SER A 29 -5.04 6.87 9.40
N VAL A 30 -5.08 5.97 8.41
CA VAL A 30 -6.20 5.06 8.15
C VAL A 30 -5.94 3.70 8.80
N ASP A 31 -6.98 3.10 9.37
CA ASP A 31 -6.90 1.73 9.90
C ASP A 31 -6.71 0.75 8.73
N ARG A 32 -5.78 -0.20 8.89
CA ARG A 32 -5.39 -1.12 7.82
C ARG A 32 -6.53 -2.05 7.41
N LYS A 33 -7.48 -2.29 8.30
CA LYS A 33 -8.69 -3.09 8.00
C LYS A 33 -9.64 -2.40 7.02
N ASP A 34 -9.52 -1.07 6.88
CA ASP A 34 -10.36 -0.25 6.02
C ASP A 34 -9.71 -0.01 4.64
N LEU A 35 -8.48 -0.50 4.43
CA LEU A 35 -7.74 -0.38 3.18
C LEU A 35 -8.00 -1.58 2.28
N THR A 36 -8.24 -1.33 0.99
CA THR A 36 -8.28 -2.43 0.00
C THR A 36 -6.88 -2.95 -0.30
N PRO A 37 -6.74 -4.11 -0.96
CA PRO A 37 -5.44 -4.60 -1.43
C PRO A 37 -4.70 -3.56 -2.29
N GLU A 38 -5.40 -2.84 -3.17
CA GLU A 38 -4.84 -1.77 -4.01
C GLU A 38 -4.36 -0.56 -3.19
N ASP A 39 -5.10 -0.19 -2.15
CA ASP A 39 -4.70 0.89 -1.24
C ASP A 39 -3.45 0.49 -0.44
N LEU A 40 -3.38 -0.77 0.01
CA LEU A 40 -2.22 -1.31 0.72
C LEU A 40 -0.97 -1.36 -0.16
N GLU A 41 -1.13 -1.69 -1.44
CA GLU A 41 -0.04 -1.60 -2.42
C GLU A 41 0.44 -0.15 -2.57
N SER A 42 -0.49 0.77 -2.82
CA SER A 42 -0.19 2.19 -2.99
C SER A 42 0.49 2.79 -1.75
N PHE A 43 0.10 2.31 -0.57
CA PHE A 43 0.75 2.65 0.69
C PHE A 43 2.18 2.08 0.78
N GLY A 44 2.38 0.84 0.32
CA GLY A 44 3.70 0.23 0.21
C GLY A 44 4.64 1.05 -0.68
N ASP A 45 4.17 1.52 -1.83
CA ASP A 45 4.94 2.39 -2.72
C ASP A 45 5.22 3.76 -2.10
N ALA A 46 4.23 4.37 -1.43
CA ALA A 46 4.44 5.62 -0.71
C ALA A 46 5.49 5.47 0.41
N ALA A 47 5.51 4.33 1.10
CA ALA A 47 6.50 4.00 2.13
C ALA A 47 7.90 3.82 1.52
N TRP A 48 8.01 3.08 0.41
CA TRP A 48 9.25 2.87 -0.31
C TRP A 48 9.91 4.19 -0.72
N TRP A 49 9.16 5.04 -1.43
CA TRP A 49 9.65 6.35 -1.89
C TRP A 49 9.88 7.35 -0.75
N SER A 50 9.36 7.08 0.45
CA SER A 50 9.61 7.87 1.66
C SER A 50 10.77 7.35 2.51
N GLY A 51 11.45 6.27 2.09
CA GLY A 51 12.57 5.66 2.81
C GLY A 51 12.14 4.80 4.01
N LYS A 52 10.89 4.33 4.03
CA LYS A 52 10.30 3.50 5.08
C LYS A 52 10.23 2.04 4.62
N LEU A 53 11.39 1.44 4.33
CA LEU A 53 11.49 0.14 3.64
C LEU A 53 10.77 -0.98 4.40
N ASP A 54 10.94 -1.10 5.72
CA ASP A 54 10.24 -2.12 6.52
C ASP A 54 8.72 -2.00 6.42
N ASP A 55 8.21 -0.77 6.36
CA ASP A 55 6.77 -0.53 6.26
C ASP A 55 6.25 -0.76 4.85
N ALA A 56 7.09 -0.55 3.84
CA ALA A 56 6.80 -0.89 2.44
C ALA A 56 6.60 -2.40 2.28
N ILE A 57 7.54 -3.19 2.79
CA ILE A 57 7.49 -4.67 2.73
C ILE A 57 6.22 -5.18 3.41
N LYS A 58 5.95 -4.76 4.66
CA LYS A 58 4.74 -5.16 5.40
C LYS A 58 3.45 -4.83 4.65
N GLN A 59 3.40 -3.69 3.97
CA GLN A 59 2.23 -3.26 3.21
C GLN A 59 2.07 -4.09 1.93
N ARG A 60 3.15 -4.42 1.24
CA ARG A 60 3.15 -5.34 0.08
C ARG A 60 2.72 -6.75 0.48
N GLU A 61 3.16 -7.27 1.63
CA GLU A 61 2.72 -8.57 2.16
C GLU A 61 1.22 -8.59 2.45
N ARG A 62 0.68 -7.53 3.07
CA ARG A 62 -0.76 -7.41 3.34
C ARG A 62 -1.57 -7.30 2.06
N SER A 63 -1.07 -6.53 1.10
CA SER A 63 -1.70 -6.41 -0.21
C SER A 63 -1.70 -7.75 -0.95
N TYR A 64 -0.59 -8.50 -0.91
CA TYR A 64 -0.49 -9.86 -1.44
C TYR A 64 -1.51 -10.81 -0.81
N ALA A 65 -1.62 -10.80 0.53
CA ALA A 65 -2.59 -11.62 1.24
C ALA A 65 -4.03 -11.24 0.86
N GLY A 66 -4.31 -9.95 0.72
CA GLY A 66 -5.59 -9.42 0.26
C GLY A 66 -5.97 -9.90 -1.14
N PHE A 67 -5.09 -9.71 -2.13
CA PHE A 67 -5.30 -10.18 -3.50
C PHE A 67 -5.44 -11.69 -3.59
N SER A 68 -4.65 -12.44 -2.80
CA SER A 68 -4.75 -13.89 -2.71
C SER A 68 -6.10 -14.35 -2.15
N ALA A 69 -6.62 -13.66 -1.14
CA ALA A 69 -7.91 -13.98 -0.51
C ALA A 69 -9.10 -13.74 -1.46
N VAL A 70 -9.06 -12.71 -2.30
CA VAL A 70 -10.10 -12.43 -3.30
C VAL A 70 -9.92 -13.21 -4.61
N GLY A 71 -8.84 -13.98 -4.73
CA GLY A 71 -8.56 -14.84 -5.89
C GLY A 71 -7.97 -14.11 -7.09
N ASP A 72 -7.53 -12.85 -6.94
CA ASP A 72 -6.82 -12.12 -7.99
C ASP A 72 -5.35 -12.58 -8.05
N LYS A 73 -5.15 -13.68 -8.76
CA LYS A 73 -3.84 -14.32 -8.92
C LYS A 73 -2.83 -13.43 -9.65
N SER A 74 -3.29 -12.57 -10.55
CA SER A 74 -2.39 -11.71 -11.34
C SER A 74 -1.78 -10.63 -10.45
N SER A 75 -2.61 -9.94 -9.67
CA SER A 75 -2.15 -8.91 -8.73
C SER A 75 -1.32 -9.53 -7.60
N ALA A 76 -1.74 -10.68 -7.07
CA ALA A 76 -0.96 -11.42 -6.08
C ALA A 76 0.42 -11.85 -6.62
N ALA A 77 0.50 -12.39 -7.85
CA ALA A 77 1.78 -12.79 -8.44
C ALA A 77 2.74 -11.61 -8.62
N ARG A 78 2.23 -10.44 -9.03
CA ARG A 78 3.05 -9.24 -9.17
C ARG A 78 3.65 -8.80 -7.83
N LEU A 79 2.88 -8.83 -6.76
CA LEU A 79 3.40 -8.49 -5.43
C LEU A 79 4.37 -9.55 -4.90
N ALA A 80 4.14 -10.83 -5.19
CA ALA A 80 5.08 -11.88 -4.82
C ALA A 80 6.45 -11.67 -5.49
N LEU A 81 6.49 -11.22 -6.76
CA LEU A 81 7.74 -10.87 -7.43
C LEU A 81 8.42 -9.67 -6.77
N ALA A 82 7.67 -8.61 -6.45
CA ALA A 82 8.21 -7.45 -5.74
C ALA A 82 8.80 -7.84 -4.38
N LEU A 83 8.07 -8.65 -3.60
CA LEU A 83 8.53 -9.17 -2.31
C LEU A 83 9.77 -10.04 -2.46
N SER A 84 9.90 -10.83 -3.53
CA SER A 84 11.10 -11.64 -3.75
C SER A 84 12.35 -10.78 -3.89
N TRP A 85 12.24 -9.62 -4.57
CA TRP A 85 13.34 -8.66 -4.69
C TRP A 85 13.58 -7.91 -3.38
N ASP A 86 12.52 -7.56 -2.66
CA ASP A 86 12.63 -6.88 -1.36
C ASP A 86 13.40 -7.74 -0.33
N TYR A 87 13.30 -9.07 -0.42
CA TYR A 87 13.98 -10.03 0.46
C TYR A 87 15.31 -10.57 -0.08
N GLU A 88 15.71 -10.20 -1.30
CA GLU A 88 16.98 -10.66 -1.90
C GLU A 88 18.21 -9.91 -1.33
N GLY A 89 17.99 -8.82 -0.58
CA GLY A 89 19.03 -7.95 0.00
C GLY A 89 19.90 -8.59 1.08
#